data_AF-A0A1M7AI00-F1
#
_entry.id   AF-A0A1M7AI00-F1
#
_cell.length_a   1.000
_cell.length_b   1.000
_cell.length_c   1.000
_cell.angle_alpha   90.00
_cell.angle_beta   90.00
_cell.angle_gamma   90.00
#
_symmetry.space_group_name_H-M   'P 1'
#
loop_
_entity.id
_entity.type
_entity.pdbx_description
1 polymer ?
#
loop_
_entity_poly.entity_id
_entity_poly.type
_entity_poly.pdbx_seq_one_letter_code
_entity_poly.pdbx_strand_id
1 'polypeptide(L)'
;MNTELENIQQQVSALQENTDLITQDIVRIMPTIVSLLSENEKKMQEFHEMRAKDQELLQQIKQFIKRENDVLSKIINDYGTLQDVANEISTITRQELAVLTIKEKDIVSKIAEIPDQVIVKHHYGIDLKSTPLIIVMIALSTIISLGLGVLYEKNKQLDDRKSYEMRYRMIELELPHVTSHIDSTYSLNPKKFHNLVIKREEENKLLNSIDQKRQEIKNLNSPE
;
A
#
# COMPACT_ATOMS: atom_id res chain seq x y z
N MET A 1 -26.91 62.35 141.96
CA MET A 1 -25.65 61.59 141.76
C MET A 1 -25.88 60.09 141.65
N ASN A 2 -26.64 59.44 142.55
CA ASN A 2 -26.89 57.98 142.45
C ASN A 2 -27.74 57.55 141.23
N THR A 3 -28.75 58.33 140.85
CA THR A 3 -29.66 58.00 139.74
C THR A 3 -29.03 58.13 138.35
N GLU A 4 -28.06 59.04 138.15
CA GLU A 4 -27.32 59.16 136.90
C GLU A 4 -26.33 58.02 136.71
N LEU A 5 -25.68 57.59 137.79
CA LEU A 5 -24.75 56.45 137.77
C LEU A 5 -25.49 55.13 137.45
N GLU A 6 -26.67 54.92 138.04
CA GLU A 6 -27.54 53.78 137.74
C GLU A 6 -27.97 53.77 136.25
N ASN A 7 -28.34 54.93 135.71
CA ASN A 7 -28.70 55.07 134.30
C ASN A 7 -27.52 54.75 133.35
N ILE A 8 -26.33 55.24 133.69
CA ILE A 8 -25.10 54.94 132.92
C ILE A 8 -24.79 53.45 132.98
N GLN A 9 -24.92 52.83 134.15
CA GLN A 9 -24.64 51.41 134.34
C GLN A 9 -25.63 50.52 133.57
N GLN A 10 -26.90 50.94 133.50
CA GLN A 10 -27.93 50.27 132.71
C GLN A 10 -27.66 50.43 131.20
N GLN A 11 -27.22 51.60 130.74
CA GLN A 11 -26.81 51.82 129.34
C GLN A 11 -25.59 50.98 128.95
N VAL A 12 -24.58 50.91 129.82
CA VAL A 12 -23.38 50.08 129.59
C VAL A 12 -23.77 48.60 129.51
N SER A 13 -24.66 48.13 130.38
CA SER A 13 -25.14 46.75 130.37
C SER A 13 -25.91 46.43 129.07
N ALA A 14 -26.78 47.34 128.61
CA ALA A 14 -27.50 47.19 127.35
C ALA A 14 -26.58 47.22 126.12
N LEU A 15 -25.52 48.05 126.15
CA LEU A 15 -24.49 48.07 125.11
C LEU A 15 -23.70 46.76 125.07
N GLN A 16 -23.42 46.19 126.23
CA GLN A 16 -22.68 44.93 126.34
C GLN A 16 -23.51 43.75 125.82
N GLU A 17 -24.78 43.67 126.20
CA GLU A 17 -25.73 42.67 125.67
C GLU A 17 -25.88 42.78 124.14
N ASN A 18 -26.02 43.99 123.60
CA ASN A 18 -26.07 44.20 122.15
C ASN A 18 -24.76 43.77 121.45
N THR A 19 -23.61 44.01 122.07
CA THR A 19 -22.30 43.61 121.51
C THR A 19 -22.17 42.08 121.49
N ASP A 20 -22.65 41.40 122.53
CA ASP A 20 -22.65 39.95 122.61
C ASP A 20 -23.60 39.33 121.56
N LEU A 21 -24.79 39.90 121.38
CA LEU A 21 -25.74 39.48 120.33
C LEU A 21 -25.15 39.65 118.92
N ILE A 22 -24.54 40.81 118.64
CA ILE A 22 -23.87 41.06 117.35
C ILE A 22 -22.72 40.07 117.13
N THR A 23 -21.93 39.80 118.17
CA THR A 23 -20.81 38.83 118.09
C THR A 23 -21.34 37.43 117.79
N GLN A 24 -22.43 37.01 118.44
CA GLN A 24 -23.06 35.72 118.21
C GLN A 24 -23.60 35.61 116.77
N ASP A 25 -24.25 36.66 116.27
CA ASP A 25 -24.74 36.70 114.88
C ASP A 25 -23.59 36.63 113.88
N ILE A 26 -22.48 37.34 114.12
CA ILE A 26 -21.27 37.26 113.29
C ILE A 26 -20.72 35.82 113.27
N VAL A 27 -20.58 35.20 114.44
CA VAL A 27 -20.09 33.81 114.55
C VAL A 27 -21.05 32.83 113.85
N ARG A 28 -22.36 33.09 113.91
CA ARG A 28 -23.38 32.26 113.26
C ARG A 28 -23.37 32.36 111.74
N ILE A 29 -23.11 33.54 111.16
CA ILE A 29 -23.07 33.73 109.71
C ILE A 29 -21.73 33.37 109.08
N MET A 30 -20.64 33.39 109.85
CA MET A 30 -19.28 33.17 109.35
C MET A 30 -19.09 31.83 108.60
N PRO A 31 -19.61 30.67 109.08
CA PRO A 31 -19.52 29.41 108.34
C PRO A 31 -20.19 29.48 106.97
N THR A 32 -21.32 30.17 106.85
CA THR A 32 -22.03 30.37 105.58
C THR A 32 -21.20 31.21 104.62
N ILE A 33 -20.58 32.29 105.10
CA ILE A 33 -19.69 33.13 104.28
C ILE A 33 -18.50 32.32 103.78
N VAL A 34 -17.86 31.53 104.66
CA VAL A 34 -16.72 30.67 104.27
C VAL A 34 -17.14 29.60 103.25
N SER A 35 -18.31 28.98 103.44
CA SER A 35 -18.85 28.01 102.48
C SER A 35 -19.10 28.64 101.11
N LEU A 36 -19.70 29.83 101.06
CA LEU A 36 -19.95 30.54 99.81
C LEU A 36 -18.65 30.94 99.10
N LEU A 37 -17.63 31.38 99.86
CA LEU A 37 -16.32 31.69 99.30
C LEU A 37 -15.65 30.45 98.71
N SER A 38 -15.70 29.31 99.41
CA SER A 38 -15.14 28.04 98.93
C SER A 38 -15.87 27.54 97.67
N GLU A 39 -17.20 27.62 97.64
CA GLU A 39 -17.98 27.26 96.46
C GLU A 39 -17.67 28.16 95.26
N ASN A 40 -17.47 29.46 95.51
CA ASN A 40 -17.11 30.43 94.47
C ASN A 40 -15.70 30.18 93.92
N GLU A 41 -14.74 29.85 94.78
CA GLU A 41 -13.39 29.45 94.36
C GLU A 41 -13.43 28.20 93.48
N LYS A 42 -14.21 27.18 93.87
CA LYS A 42 -14.40 25.98 93.06
C LYS A 42 -15.02 26.29 91.69
N LYS A 43 -16.08 27.10 91.66
CA LYS A 43 -16.72 27.54 90.40
C LYS A 43 -15.75 28.31 89.50
N MET A 44 -14.88 29.13 90.09
CA MET A 44 -13.86 29.86 89.33
C MET A 44 -12.83 28.90 88.72
N GLN A 45 -12.39 27.88 89.45
CA GLN A 45 -11.50 26.84 88.93
C GLN A 45 -12.15 26.06 87.78
N GLU A 46 -13.40 25.59 87.96
CA GLU A 46 -14.17 24.90 86.92
C GLU A 46 -14.33 25.77 85.66
N PHE A 47 -14.57 27.07 85.83
CA PHE A 47 -14.65 28.02 84.71
C PHE A 47 -13.32 28.16 83.96
N HIS A 48 -12.19 28.21 84.68
CA HIS A 48 -10.87 28.25 84.06
C HIS A 48 -10.54 26.97 83.29
N GLU A 49 -10.87 25.80 83.83
CA GLU A 49 -10.71 24.53 83.12
C GLU A 49 -11.58 24.45 81.86
N MET A 50 -12.84 24.85 81.97
CA MET A 50 -13.75 24.90 80.81
C MET A 50 -13.21 25.82 79.73
N ARG A 51 -12.73 27.01 80.11
CA ARG A 51 -12.12 27.96 79.17
C ARG A 51 -10.87 27.41 78.49
N ALA A 52 -10.04 26.65 79.20
CA ALA A 52 -8.86 26.01 78.63
C ALA A 52 -9.26 24.94 77.59
N LYS A 53 -10.26 24.11 77.91
CA LYS A 53 -10.82 23.11 76.98
C LYS A 53 -11.43 23.76 75.73
N ASP A 54 -12.17 24.86 75.90
CA ASP A 54 -12.74 25.61 74.78
C ASP A 54 -11.67 26.19 73.87
N GLN A 55 -10.57 26.71 74.45
CA GLN A 55 -9.43 27.20 73.67
C GLN A 55 -8.74 26.07 72.87
N GLU A 56 -8.57 24.91 73.49
CA GLU A 56 -8.01 23.73 72.81
C GLU A 56 -8.92 23.28 71.65
N LEU A 57 -10.23 23.18 71.89
CA LEU A 57 -11.20 22.83 70.86
C LEU A 57 -11.20 23.83 69.70
N LEU A 58 -11.16 25.14 70.00
CA LEU A 58 -11.03 26.18 68.98
C LEU A 58 -9.75 26.03 68.15
N GLN A 59 -8.65 25.65 68.78
CA GLN A 59 -7.39 25.41 68.08
C GLN A 59 -7.48 24.18 67.16
N GLN A 60 -8.12 23.10 67.62
CA GLN A 60 -8.38 21.91 66.82
C GLN A 60 -9.27 22.23 65.61
N ILE A 61 -10.35 23.00 65.81
CA ILE A 61 -11.25 23.44 64.72
C ILE A 61 -10.48 24.28 63.70
N LYS A 62 -9.63 25.23 64.14
CA LYS A 62 -8.80 26.03 63.22
C LYS A 62 -7.85 25.16 62.39
N GLN A 63 -7.21 24.17 63.02
CA GLN A 63 -6.33 23.24 62.32
C GLN A 63 -7.10 22.34 61.34
N PHE A 64 -8.30 21.90 61.70
CA PHE A 64 -9.19 21.15 60.82
C PHE A 64 -9.57 21.97 59.58
N ILE A 65 -10.09 23.19 59.77
CA ILE A 65 -10.47 24.09 58.67
C ILE A 65 -9.29 24.35 57.73
N LYS A 66 -8.08 24.58 58.28
CA LYS A 66 -6.88 24.77 57.46
C LYS A 66 -6.58 23.56 56.58
N ARG A 67 -6.62 22.35 57.17
CA ARG A 67 -6.37 21.10 56.42
C ARG A 67 -7.39 20.88 55.31
N GLU A 68 -8.68 21.08 55.61
CA GLU A 68 -9.75 20.95 54.60
C GLU A 68 -9.58 21.96 53.46
N ASN A 69 -9.21 23.20 53.79
CA ASN A 69 -8.97 24.23 52.78
C ASN A 69 -7.74 23.90 51.90
N ASP A 70 -6.67 23.34 52.47
CA ASP A 70 -5.51 22.88 51.71
C ASP A 70 -5.86 21.74 50.75
N VAL A 71 -6.72 20.80 51.19
CA VAL A 71 -7.23 19.70 50.34
C VAL A 71 -8.10 20.24 49.20
N LEU A 72 -9.05 21.13 49.50
CA LEU A 72 -9.90 21.77 48.50
C LEU A 72 -9.09 22.55 47.47
N SER A 73 -8.07 23.30 47.91
CA SER A 73 -7.18 24.04 47.02
C SER A 73 -6.43 23.13 46.05
N LYS A 74 -5.94 21.97 46.51
CA LYS A 74 -5.33 20.95 45.63
C LYS A 74 -6.32 20.43 44.61
N ILE A 75 -7.53 20.06 45.04
CA ILE A 75 -8.57 19.55 44.14
C ILE A 75 -8.91 20.60 43.07
N ILE A 76 -9.10 21.86 43.45
CA ILE A 76 -9.40 22.95 42.50
C ILE A 76 -8.28 23.12 41.48
N ASN A 77 -7.02 23.10 41.92
CA ASN A 77 -5.87 23.19 41.03
C ASN A 77 -5.80 21.99 40.06
N ASP A 78 -5.98 20.78 40.57
CA ASP A 78 -5.99 19.56 39.74
C ASP A 78 -7.11 19.62 38.69
N TYR A 79 -8.32 20.07 39.07
CA TYR A 79 -9.42 20.29 38.11
C TYR A 79 -9.08 21.34 37.04
N GLY A 80 -8.42 22.43 37.42
CA GLY A 80 -7.90 23.42 36.47
C GLY A 80 -6.94 22.79 35.45
N THR A 81 -6.00 21.98 35.93
CA THR A 81 -5.05 21.27 35.03
C THR A 81 -5.74 20.26 34.12
N LEU A 82 -6.78 19.55 34.61
CA LEU A 82 -7.58 18.63 33.81
C LEU A 82 -8.36 19.35 32.71
N GLN A 83 -8.87 20.55 32.99
CA GLN A 83 -9.55 21.38 31.99
C GLN A 83 -8.57 21.84 30.90
N ASP A 84 -7.36 22.22 31.28
CA ASP A 84 -6.31 22.61 30.33
C ASP A 84 -5.91 21.44 29.42
N VAL A 85 -5.72 20.24 29.99
CA VAL A 85 -5.46 19.01 29.23
C VAL A 85 -6.61 18.67 28.27
N ALA A 86 -7.86 18.80 28.71
CA ALA A 86 -9.03 18.56 27.86
C ALA A 86 -9.10 19.56 26.69
N ASN A 87 -8.76 20.83 26.95
CA ASN A 87 -8.68 21.87 25.93
C ASN A 87 -7.55 21.58 24.91
N GLU A 88 -6.38 21.15 25.39
CA GLU A 88 -5.24 20.79 24.54
C GLU A 88 -5.56 19.59 23.64
N ILE A 89 -6.14 18.52 24.19
CA ILE A 89 -6.59 17.34 23.43
C ILE A 89 -7.61 17.75 22.36
N SER A 90 -8.59 18.58 22.70
CA SER A 90 -9.59 19.08 21.75
C SER A 90 -8.96 19.86 20.59
N THR A 91 -7.94 20.66 20.90
CA THR A 91 -7.21 21.48 19.91
C THR A 91 -6.39 20.60 18.97
N ILE A 92 -5.62 19.64 19.52
CA ILE A 92 -4.84 18.66 18.75
C ILE A 92 -5.77 17.83 17.85
N THR A 93 -6.88 17.33 18.40
CA THR A 93 -7.85 16.51 17.66
C THR A 93 -8.44 17.28 16.48
N ARG A 94 -8.80 18.56 16.66
CA ARG A 94 -9.30 19.40 15.57
C ARG A 94 -8.25 19.63 14.49
N GLN A 95 -7.00 19.84 14.87
CA GLN A 95 -5.90 20.04 13.94
C GLN A 95 -5.63 18.77 13.12
N GLU A 96 -5.55 17.61 13.77
CA GLU A 96 -5.37 16.33 13.07
C GLU A 96 -6.54 16.01 12.14
N LEU A 97 -7.78 16.28 12.57
CA LEU A 97 -8.96 16.10 11.73
C LEU A 97 -8.93 16.99 10.49
N ALA A 98 -8.47 18.24 10.62
CA ALA A 98 -8.30 19.14 9.49
C ALA A 98 -7.26 18.60 8.49
N VAL A 99 -6.11 18.10 8.98
CA VAL A 99 -5.08 17.47 8.14
C VAL A 99 -5.62 16.23 7.43
N LEU A 100 -6.37 15.38 8.13
CA LEU A 100 -7.02 14.19 7.55
C LEU A 100 -8.02 14.58 6.46
N THR A 101 -8.85 15.59 6.69
CA THR A 101 -9.82 16.09 5.70
C THR A 101 -9.11 16.63 4.45
N ILE A 102 -7.96 17.30 4.62
CA ILE A 102 -7.14 17.76 3.49
C ILE A 102 -6.57 16.56 2.71
N LYS A 103 -6.03 15.56 3.41
CA LYS A 103 -5.51 14.33 2.78
C LYS A 103 -6.59 13.54 2.07
N GLU A 104 -7.78 13.45 2.66
CA GLU A 104 -8.94 12.82 2.04
C GLU A 104 -9.28 13.53 0.72
N LYS A 105 -9.35 14.86 0.71
CA LYS A 105 -9.58 15.64 -0.51
C LYS A 105 -8.48 15.42 -1.55
N ASP A 106 -7.21 15.36 -1.15
CA ASP A 106 -6.08 15.07 -2.06
C ASP A 106 -6.21 13.67 -2.69
N ILE A 107 -6.57 12.66 -1.90
CA ILE A 107 -6.80 11.29 -2.39
C ILE A 107 -7.97 11.26 -3.37
N VAL A 108 -9.09 11.89 -3.02
CA VAL A 108 -10.28 11.95 -3.90
C VAL A 108 -9.93 12.64 -5.22
N SER A 109 -9.15 13.72 -5.18
CA SER A 109 -8.66 14.40 -6.39
C SER A 109 -7.79 13.48 -7.25
N LYS A 110 -6.83 12.78 -6.63
CA LYS A 110 -5.94 11.84 -7.34
C LYS A 110 -6.68 10.65 -7.93
N ILE A 111 -7.73 10.16 -7.27
CA ILE A 111 -8.58 9.10 -7.81
C ILE A 111 -9.37 9.62 -9.01
N ALA A 112 -9.88 10.85 -8.96
CA ALA A 112 -10.62 11.45 -10.08
C ALA A 112 -9.74 11.71 -11.33
N GLU A 113 -8.42 11.84 -11.16
CA GLU A 113 -7.48 11.95 -12.27
C GLU A 113 -7.20 10.60 -12.96
N ILE A 114 -7.54 9.47 -12.33
CA ILE A 114 -7.37 8.15 -12.93
C ILE A 114 -8.49 7.95 -13.95
N PRO A 115 -8.16 7.73 -15.24
CA PRO A 115 -9.19 7.48 -16.25
C PRO A 115 -9.87 6.13 -16.00
N ASP A 116 -11.21 6.10 -16.02
CA ASP A 116 -12.04 4.90 -15.83
C ASP A 116 -11.72 3.76 -16.82
N GLN A 117 -11.13 4.10 -17.96
CA GLN A 117 -10.75 3.17 -19.01
C GLN A 117 -9.42 3.59 -19.63
N VAL A 118 -8.44 2.69 -19.55
CA VAL A 118 -7.17 2.83 -20.27
C VAL A 118 -7.33 2.11 -21.61
N ILE A 119 -7.32 2.86 -22.72
CA ILE A 119 -7.31 2.27 -24.06
C ILE A 119 -5.93 1.63 -24.27
N VAL A 120 -5.81 0.35 -23.92
CA VAL A 120 -4.57 -0.41 -24.14
C VAL A 120 -4.43 -0.69 -25.63
N LYS A 121 -3.67 0.14 -26.35
CA LYS A 121 -3.20 -0.19 -27.70
C LYS A 121 -2.14 -1.27 -27.62
N HIS A 122 -2.53 -2.52 -27.87
CA HIS A 122 -1.58 -3.62 -28.07
C HIS A 122 -0.76 -3.34 -29.34
N HIS A 123 0.47 -2.84 -29.15
CA HIS A 123 1.45 -2.81 -30.23
C HIS A 123 2.03 -4.22 -30.33
N TYR A 124 1.60 -4.96 -31.36
CA TYR A 124 2.23 -6.22 -31.74
C TYR A 124 3.58 -5.91 -32.39
N GLY A 125 4.61 -5.76 -31.56
CA GLY A 125 6.00 -5.81 -32.00
C GLY A 125 6.47 -7.25 -32.04
N ILE A 126 7.26 -7.61 -33.06
CA ILE A 126 8.03 -8.85 -33.01
C ILE A 126 9.03 -8.70 -31.86
N ASP A 127 8.88 -9.53 -30.82
CA ASP A 127 9.78 -9.51 -29.67
C ASP A 127 11.21 -9.77 -30.14
N LEU A 128 12.17 -8.94 -29.73
CA LEU A 128 13.58 -9.02 -30.11
C LEU A 128 14.17 -10.41 -29.80
N LYS A 129 13.62 -11.12 -28.81
CA LYS A 129 14.01 -12.51 -28.48
C LYS A 129 13.57 -13.53 -29.54
N SER A 130 12.49 -13.26 -30.26
CA SER A 130 11.90 -14.15 -31.27
C SER A 130 12.42 -13.90 -32.70
N THR A 131 13.02 -12.74 -32.95
CA THR A 131 13.66 -12.38 -34.23
C THR A 131 14.65 -13.43 -34.77
N PRO A 132 15.58 -14.00 -33.97
CA PRO A 132 16.49 -15.02 -34.50
C PRO A 132 15.76 -16.30 -34.94
N LEU A 133 14.68 -16.69 -34.25
CA LEU A 133 13.88 -17.86 -34.62
C LEU A 133 13.19 -17.65 -35.98
N ILE A 134 12.63 -16.47 -36.22
CA ILE A 134 11.95 -16.12 -37.47
C ILE A 134 12.94 -16.15 -38.65
N ILE A 135 14.15 -15.60 -38.46
CA ILE A 135 15.20 -15.62 -39.48
C ILE A 135 15.60 -17.06 -39.82
N VAL A 136 15.77 -17.93 -38.82
CA VAL A 136 16.09 -19.35 -39.02
C VAL A 136 14.97 -20.07 -39.78
N MET A 137 13.70 -19.80 -39.46
CA MET A 137 12.57 -20.39 -40.17
C MET A 137 12.51 -19.98 -41.65
N ILE A 138 12.78 -18.70 -41.95
CA ILE A 138 12.83 -18.22 -43.34
C ILE A 138 13.97 -18.90 -44.10
N ALA A 139 15.15 -19.03 -43.48
CA ALA A 139 16.29 -19.69 -44.11
C ALA A 139 16.07 -21.19 -44.35
N LEU A 140 15.42 -21.90 -43.41
CA LEU A 140 15.05 -23.31 -43.61
C LEU A 140 14.04 -23.46 -44.75
N SER A 141 13.04 -22.57 -44.83
CA SER A 141 12.03 -22.59 -45.88
C SER A 141 12.63 -22.41 -47.28
N THR A 142 13.59 -21.49 -47.44
CA THR A 142 14.26 -21.28 -48.74
C THR A 142 15.09 -22.50 -49.15
N ILE A 143 15.82 -23.11 -48.21
CA ILE A 143 16.62 -24.32 -48.47
C ILE A 143 15.71 -25.49 -48.88
N ILE A 144 14.60 -25.71 -48.17
CA ILE A 144 13.64 -26.79 -48.47
C ILE A 144 13.02 -26.57 -49.86
N SER A 145 12.63 -25.33 -50.19
CA SER A 145 12.04 -25.00 -51.50
C SER A 145 13.02 -25.22 -52.65
N LEU A 146 14.29 -24.80 -52.50
CA LEU A 146 15.36 -25.07 -53.46
C LEU A 146 15.61 -26.58 -53.61
N GLY A 147 15.64 -27.32 -52.51
CA GLY A 147 15.79 -28.78 -52.52
C GLY A 147 14.66 -29.49 -53.28
N LEU A 148 13.42 -29.08 -53.04
CA LEU A 148 12.24 -29.57 -53.76
C LEU A 148 12.30 -29.24 -55.27
N GLY A 149 12.77 -28.04 -55.63
CA GLY A 149 12.95 -27.63 -57.04
C GLY A 149 13.95 -28.52 -57.79
N VAL A 150 15.12 -28.79 -57.19
CA VAL A 150 16.14 -29.67 -57.79
C VAL A 150 15.62 -31.10 -57.96
N LEU A 151 14.88 -31.61 -56.96
CA LEU A 151 14.26 -32.94 -57.06
C LEU A 151 13.21 -32.99 -58.17
N TYR A 152 12.39 -31.95 -58.31
CA TYR A 152 11.39 -31.87 -59.37
C TYR A 152 12.03 -31.86 -60.77
N GLU A 153 13.08 -31.06 -60.98
CA GLU A 153 13.81 -31.03 -62.25
C GLU A 153 14.46 -32.38 -62.58
N LYS A 154 15.08 -33.04 -61.60
CA LYS A 154 15.65 -34.38 -61.78
C LYS A 154 14.60 -35.41 -62.17
N ASN A 155 13.42 -35.35 -61.54
CA ASN A 155 12.33 -36.26 -61.88
C ASN A 155 11.82 -36.03 -63.31
N LYS A 156 11.69 -34.77 -63.74
CA LYS A 156 11.33 -34.43 -65.12
C LYS A 156 12.36 -34.95 -66.12
N GLN A 157 13.66 -34.80 -65.84
CA GLN A 157 14.72 -35.32 -66.71
C GLN A 157 14.69 -36.85 -66.84
N LEU A 158 14.32 -37.57 -65.79
CA LEU A 158 14.15 -39.04 -65.83
C LEU A 158 12.98 -39.44 -66.73
N ASP A 159 11.86 -38.72 -66.65
CA ASP A 159 10.67 -39.01 -67.44
C ASP A 159 10.92 -38.73 -68.94
N ASP A 160 11.61 -37.64 -69.27
CA ASP A 160 12.04 -37.35 -70.64
C ASP A 160 12.94 -38.46 -71.20
N ARG A 161 13.93 -38.93 -70.42
CA ARG A 161 14.81 -40.05 -70.83
C ARG A 161 14.03 -41.33 -71.10
N LYS A 162 13.04 -41.64 -70.27
CA LYS A 162 12.18 -42.83 -70.44
C LYS A 162 11.31 -42.71 -71.70
N SER A 163 10.83 -41.51 -72.01
CA SER A 163 10.10 -41.21 -73.24
C SER A 163 10.98 -41.43 -74.48
N TYR A 164 12.24 -40.95 -74.46
CA TYR A 164 13.18 -41.19 -75.56
C TYR A 164 13.48 -42.68 -75.76
N GLU A 165 13.71 -43.43 -74.68
CA GLU A 165 13.93 -44.88 -74.74
C GLU A 165 12.72 -45.61 -75.34
N MET A 166 11.50 -45.23 -74.95
CA MET A 166 10.27 -45.84 -75.45
C MET A 166 10.05 -45.56 -76.95
N ARG A 167 10.34 -44.34 -77.41
CA ARG A 167 10.30 -43.99 -78.85
C ARG A 167 11.32 -44.80 -79.64
N TYR A 168 12.53 -44.97 -79.09
CA TYR A 168 13.57 -45.78 -79.74
C TYR A 168 13.14 -47.23 -79.89
N ARG A 169 12.57 -47.83 -78.84
CA ARG A 169 12.02 -49.20 -78.88
C ARG A 169 10.85 -49.34 -79.86
N MET A 170 10.00 -48.31 -80.00
CA MET A 170 8.91 -48.34 -80.97
C MET A 170 9.43 -48.34 -82.41
N ILE A 171 10.43 -47.52 -82.72
CA ILE A 171 11.07 -47.50 -84.05
C ILE A 171 11.75 -48.84 -84.34
N GLU A 172 12.34 -49.47 -83.33
CA GLU A 172 12.94 -50.81 -83.45
C GLU A 172 11.93 -51.89 -83.82
N LEU A 173 10.70 -51.79 -83.30
CA LEU A 173 9.62 -52.71 -83.60
C LEU A 173 8.97 -52.46 -84.98
N GLU A 174 8.80 -51.19 -85.38
CA GLU A 174 8.16 -50.83 -86.65
C GLU A 174 9.09 -51.00 -87.87
N LEU A 175 10.38 -50.74 -87.71
CA LEU A 175 11.37 -50.73 -88.80
C LEU A 175 12.65 -51.48 -88.38
N PRO A 176 12.57 -52.80 -88.11
CA PRO A 176 13.68 -53.57 -87.52
C PRO A 176 14.96 -53.56 -88.38
N HIS A 177 14.83 -53.47 -89.71
CA HIS A 177 16.00 -53.41 -90.61
C HIS A 177 16.75 -52.08 -90.57
N VAL A 178 16.07 -50.97 -90.22
CA VAL A 178 16.70 -49.65 -90.12
C VAL A 178 17.42 -49.53 -88.78
N THR A 179 16.77 -49.96 -87.70
CA THR A 179 17.34 -49.92 -86.36
C THR A 179 18.50 -50.88 -86.19
N SER A 180 18.46 -52.09 -86.76
CA SER A 180 19.62 -53.01 -86.71
C SER A 180 20.86 -52.41 -87.38
N HIS A 181 20.67 -51.61 -88.43
CA HIS A 181 21.76 -50.92 -89.13
C HIS A 181 22.29 -49.74 -88.30
N ILE A 182 21.39 -48.99 -87.65
CA ILE A 182 21.74 -47.89 -86.75
C ILE A 182 22.50 -48.42 -85.54
N ASP A 183 22.03 -49.50 -84.93
CA ASP A 183 22.61 -50.10 -83.73
C ASP A 183 23.95 -50.80 -84.03
N SER A 184 24.08 -51.43 -85.20
CA SER A 184 25.37 -51.91 -85.70
C SER A 184 26.36 -50.76 -85.94
N THR A 185 25.93 -49.64 -86.54
CA THR A 185 26.81 -48.49 -86.79
C THR A 185 27.21 -47.77 -85.49
N TYR A 186 26.29 -47.68 -84.53
CA TYR A 186 26.55 -47.10 -83.21
C TYR A 186 27.48 -47.97 -82.37
N SER A 187 27.27 -49.30 -82.34
CA SER A 187 28.09 -50.25 -81.58
C SER A 187 29.52 -50.41 -82.13
N LEU A 188 29.69 -50.32 -83.45
CA LEU A 188 31.02 -50.43 -84.08
C LEU A 188 31.89 -49.18 -83.84
N ASN A 189 31.32 -47.95 -83.85
CA ASN A 189 32.07 -46.74 -83.52
C ASN A 189 31.17 -45.53 -83.17
N PRO A 190 30.89 -45.26 -81.88
CA PRO A 190 29.93 -44.24 -81.44
C PRO A 190 30.25 -42.83 -81.93
N LYS A 191 31.54 -42.47 -81.99
CA LYS A 191 31.97 -41.13 -82.45
C LYS A 191 31.74 -40.94 -83.94
N LYS A 192 31.90 -41.99 -84.76
CA LYS A 192 31.65 -41.93 -86.20
C LYS A 192 30.16 -41.82 -86.50
N PHE A 193 29.31 -42.47 -85.70
CA PHE A 193 27.85 -42.35 -85.81
C PHE A 193 27.39 -40.90 -85.54
N HIS A 194 27.89 -40.26 -84.48
CA HIS A 194 27.54 -38.87 -84.19
C HIS A 194 27.91 -37.92 -85.34
N ASN A 195 29.11 -38.06 -85.91
CA ASN A 195 29.53 -37.25 -87.06
C ASN A 195 28.71 -37.55 -88.33
N LEU A 196 28.27 -38.80 -88.53
CA LEU A 196 27.41 -39.17 -89.66
C LEU A 196 26.01 -38.54 -89.53
N VAL A 197 25.46 -38.52 -88.31
CA VAL A 197 24.16 -37.87 -88.02
C VAL A 197 24.25 -36.37 -88.27
N ILE A 198 25.28 -35.70 -87.73
CA ILE A 198 25.51 -34.27 -87.97
C ILE A 198 25.65 -34.00 -89.47
N LYS A 199 26.44 -34.79 -90.19
CA LYS A 199 26.62 -34.62 -91.65
C LYS A 199 25.30 -34.76 -92.41
N ARG A 200 24.46 -35.74 -92.07
CA ARG A 200 23.14 -35.91 -92.70
C ARG A 200 22.14 -34.81 -92.34
N GLU A 201 22.19 -34.31 -91.11
CA GLU A 201 21.38 -33.15 -90.71
C GLU A 201 21.79 -31.89 -91.49
N GLU A 202 23.09 -31.68 -91.69
CA GLU A 202 23.60 -30.58 -92.51
C GLU A 202 23.23 -30.74 -93.98
N GLU A 203 23.35 -31.94 -94.56
CA GLU A 203 22.90 -32.24 -95.93
C GLU A 203 21.39 -31.98 -96.10
N ASN A 204 20.56 -32.38 -95.14
CA ASN A 204 19.13 -32.09 -95.16
C ASN A 204 18.82 -30.60 -95.01
N LYS A 205 19.54 -29.87 -94.15
CA LYS A 205 19.40 -28.40 -94.07
C LYS A 205 19.80 -27.71 -95.38
N LEU A 206 20.83 -28.21 -96.05
CA LEU A 206 21.24 -27.71 -97.36
C LEU A 206 20.19 -28.01 -98.44
N LEU A 207 19.64 -29.23 -98.48
CA LEU A 207 18.54 -29.58 -99.38
C LEU A 207 17.33 -28.67 -99.16
N ASN A 208 16.94 -28.46 -97.91
CA ASN A 208 15.79 -27.63 -97.57
C ASN A 208 16.03 -26.16 -97.93
N SER A 209 17.25 -25.65 -97.73
CA SER A 209 17.59 -24.29 -98.15
C SER A 209 17.70 -24.14 -99.67
N ILE A 210 18.12 -25.18 -100.40
CA ILE A 210 18.05 -25.23 -101.87
C ILE A 210 16.60 -25.21 -102.35
N ASP A 211 15.71 -25.98 -101.73
CA ASP A 211 14.29 -26.01 -102.08
C ASP A 211 13.61 -24.66 -101.80
N GLN A 212 13.96 -24.00 -100.69
CA GLN A 212 13.55 -22.62 -100.42
C GLN A 212 14.08 -21.63 -101.46
N LYS A 213 15.36 -21.73 -101.84
CA LYS A 213 15.95 -20.90 -102.91
C LYS A 213 15.30 -21.13 -104.27
N ARG A 214 14.92 -22.38 -104.59
CA ARG A 214 14.16 -22.71 -105.80
C ARG A 214 12.78 -22.07 -105.78
N GLN A 215 12.11 -22.05 -104.63
CA GLN A 215 10.86 -21.32 -104.46
C GLN A 215 11.05 -19.80 -104.63
N GLU A 216 12.12 -19.20 -104.09
CA GLU A 216 12.44 -17.78 -104.29
C GLU A 216 12.67 -17.43 -105.77
N ILE A 217 13.44 -18.24 -106.51
CA ILE A 217 13.67 -18.03 -107.95
C ILE A 217 12.37 -18.15 -108.75
N LYS A 218 11.50 -19.11 -108.38
CA LYS A 218 10.19 -19.27 -109.01
C LYS A 218 9.31 -18.02 -108.80
N ASN A 219 9.43 -17.37 -107.65
CA ASN A 219 8.73 -16.12 -107.34
C ASN A 219 9.32 -14.90 -108.07
N LEU A 220 10.62 -14.87 -108.40
CA LEU A 220 11.27 -13.77 -109.15
C LEU A 220 11.05 -13.85 -110.67
N ASN A 221 10.87 -15.05 -111.23
CA ASN A 221 10.59 -15.26 -112.66
C ASN A 221 9.09 -15.19 -113.01
N SER A 222 8.26 -14.71 -112.08
CA SER A 222 6.86 -14.37 -112.32
C SER A 222 6.74 -12.84 -112.39
N PRO A 223 6.96 -12.19 -113.54
CA PRO A 223 6.60 -10.78 -113.72
C PRO A 223 5.07 -10.67 -113.79
N GLU A 224 4.53 -9.58 -113.22
CA GLU A 224 3.09 -9.24 -113.19
C GLU A 224 2.33 -9.55 -114.49
#